data_AF-A0A7C9RI09-F1
#
_entry.id   AF-A0A7C9RI09-F1
#
_cell.length_a   1.000
_cell.length_b   1.000
_cell.length_c   1.000
_cell.angle_alpha   90.00
_cell.angle_beta   90.00
_cell.angle_gamma   90.00
#
_symmetry.space_group_name_H-M   'P 1'
#
loop_
_entity.id
_entity.type
_entity.pdbx_description
1 polymer ?
#
loop_
_entity_poly.entity_id
_entity_poly.type
_entity_poly.pdbx_seq_one_letter_code
_entity_poly.pdbx_strand_id
1 'polypeptide(L)' 'SMVYSFFEPGEESRSMGTFMILDHIARARRLGLPYVYLGYWIEGSRKMDYKARFLPQQRLAPSGWLRVDAVGSAALEPQD' A
#
# COMPACT_ATOMS: atom_id res chain seq x y z
N SER A 1 8.16 -1.26 7.16
CA SER A 1 6.80 -1.83 7.24
C SER A 1 5.87 -0.88 7.95
N MET A 2 4.60 -0.82 7.57
CA MET A 2 3.54 -0.12 8.31
C MET A 2 3.06 -0.98 9.48
N VAL A 3 2.89 -0.38 10.66
CA VAL A 3 2.34 -1.02 11.87
C VAL A 3 1.02 -0.34 12.23
N TYR A 4 0.17 -1.00 13.05
CA TYR A 4 -1.11 -0.46 13.48
C TYR A 4 -0.99 0.99 13.96
N SER A 5 -1.87 1.82 13.43
CA SER A 5 -1.96 3.24 13.73
C SER A 5 -3.42 3.59 13.98
N PHE A 6 -3.66 4.49 14.92
CA PHE A 6 -4.98 4.99 15.27
C PHE A 6 -4.97 6.52 15.18
N PHE A 7 -6.14 7.10 14.95
CA PHE A 7 -6.35 8.54 14.81
C PHE A 7 -7.69 8.91 15.41
N GLU A 8 -7.88 10.21 15.67
CA GLU A 8 -9.12 10.76 16.20
C GLU A 8 -10.29 10.45 15.25
N PRO A 9 -11.34 9.73 15.70
CA PRO A 9 -12.49 9.37 14.85
C PRO A 9 -13.24 10.57 14.26
N GLY A 10 -13.20 11.73 14.90
CA GLY A 10 -13.83 12.96 14.39
C GLY A 10 -13.10 13.60 13.20
N GLU A 11 -11.88 13.16 12.89
CA GLU A 11 -10.97 13.84 11.96
C GLU A 11 -10.76 13.05 10.64
N GLU A 12 -11.72 12.19 10.25
CA GLU A 12 -11.63 11.33 9.06
C GLU A 12 -11.35 12.12 7.77
N SER A 13 -11.89 13.34 7.64
CA SER A 13 -11.72 14.21 6.46
C SER A 13 -10.27 14.55 6.17
N ARG A 14 -9.39 14.50 7.18
CA ARG A 14 -7.95 14.78 7.04
C ARG A 14 -7.16 13.62 6.46
N SER A 15 -7.77 12.44 6.31
CA SER A 15 -7.15 11.27 5.67
C SER A 15 -5.79 10.89 6.27
N MET A 16 -5.67 10.89 7.60
CA MET A 16 -4.41 10.63 8.32
C MET A 16 -3.74 9.30 7.94
N GLY A 17 -4.53 8.26 7.63
CA GLY A 17 -4.02 7.00 7.10
C GLY A 17 -3.27 7.13 5.78
N THR A 18 -3.82 7.89 4.83
CA THR A 18 -3.17 8.19 3.55
C THR A 18 -1.92 9.01 3.75
N PHE A 19 -1.97 10.04 4.61
CA PHE A 19 -0.81 10.87 4.93
C PHE A 19 0.36 10.02 5.44
N MET A 20 0.12 9.10 6.39
CA MET A 20 1.18 8.25 6.93
C MET A 20 1.80 7.33 5.88
N ILE A 21 0.99 6.79 4.95
CA ILE A 21 1.51 5.97 3.84
C ILE A 21 2.42 6.82 2.94
N LEU A 22 1.99 8.03 2.57
CA LEU A 22 2.79 8.94 1.74
C LEU A 22 4.10 9.34 2.43
N ASP A 23 4.08 9.63 3.74
CA ASP A 23 5.31 9.91 4.49
C ASP A 23 6.26 8.70 4.50
N HIS A 24 5.74 7.49 4.70
CA HIS A 24 6.57 6.28 4.68
C HIS A 24 7.16 6.00 3.30
N ILE A 25 6.40 6.21 2.22
CA ILE A 25 6.92 6.13 0.85
C ILE A 25 8.03 7.15 0.65
N ALA A 26 7.82 8.41 1.05
CA ALA A 26 8.82 9.46 0.93
C ALA A 26 10.10 9.13 1.74
N ARG A 27 9.93 8.60 2.95
CA ARG A 27 11.04 8.15 3.80
C ARG A 27 11.81 6.99 3.17
N ALA A 28 11.12 5.96 2.68
CA ALA A 28 11.76 4.83 2.01
C ALA A 28 12.58 5.29 0.80
N ARG A 29 12.04 6.20 -0.02
CA ARG A 29 12.76 6.82 -1.14
C ARG A 29 14.02 7.56 -0.69
N ARG A 30 13.95 8.36 0.38
CA ARG A 30 15.11 9.07 0.95
C ARG A 30 16.20 8.12 1.45
N LEU A 31 15.81 6.94 1.94
CA LEU A 31 16.72 5.93 2.45
C LEU A 31 17.19 4.93 1.38
N GLY A 32 16.74 5.07 0.13
CA GLY A 32 17.05 4.11 -0.93
C GLY A 32 16.43 2.72 -0.71
N LEU A 33 15.37 2.61 0.08
CA LEU A 33 14.68 1.34 0.31
C LEU A 33 13.71 1.04 -0.83
N PRO A 34 13.73 -0.18 -1.38
CA PRO A 34 12.93 -0.53 -2.56
C PRO A 34 11.44 -0.68 -2.26
N TYR A 35 11.08 -1.01 -1.01
CA TYR A 35 9.72 -1.43 -0.68
C TYR A 35 9.19 -0.77 0.61
N VAL A 36 7.88 -0.48 0.59
CA VAL A 36 7.09 -0.20 1.80
C VAL A 36 6.00 -1.27 1.93
N TYR A 37 6.14 -2.13 2.93
CA TYR A 37 5.10 -3.11 3.24
C TYR A 37 3.88 -2.45 3.89
N LEU A 38 2.76 -2.38 3.17
CA LEU A 38 1.48 -1.78 3.61
C LEU A 38 0.60 -2.72 4.46
N GLY A 39 1.08 -3.93 4.72
CA GLY A 39 0.35 -4.96 5.46
C GLY A 39 -0.76 -5.61 4.63
N TYR A 40 -1.66 -6.29 5.33
CA TYR A 40 -2.75 -7.04 4.70
C TYR A 40 -3.74 -6.13 3.96
N TRP A 41 -4.22 -6.63 2.84
CA TRP A 41 -5.24 -6.02 1.98
C TRP A 41 -6.24 -7.09 1.57
N ILE A 42 -7.53 -6.77 1.67
CA ILE A 42 -8.63 -7.64 1.28
C ILE A 42 -9.37 -6.96 0.15
N GLU A 43 -9.43 -7.61 -1.01
CA GLU A 43 -10.20 -7.14 -2.15
C GLU A 43 -11.68 -6.97 -1.78
N GLY A 44 -12.29 -5.84 -2.19
CA GLY A 44 -13.68 -5.50 -1.87
C GLY A 44 -13.92 -4.97 -0.45
N SER A 45 -12.92 -4.93 0.43
CA SER A 45 -13.06 -4.35 1.76
C SER A 45 -13.07 -2.82 1.71
N ARG A 46 -14.23 -2.20 1.98
CA ARG A 46 -14.37 -0.73 2.04
C ARG A 46 -13.35 -0.07 2.98
N LYS A 47 -12.98 -0.72 4.09
CA LYS A 47 -12.00 -0.20 5.06
C LYS A 47 -10.56 -0.22 4.53
N MET A 48 -10.24 -1.08 3.57
CA MET A 48 -8.87 -1.30 3.08
C MET A 48 -8.68 -0.87 1.62
N ASP A 49 -9.74 -0.53 0.91
CA ASP A 49 -9.74 -0.17 -0.50
C ASP A 49 -8.77 0.97 -0.84
N TYR A 50 -8.60 1.92 0.08
CA TYR A 50 -7.68 3.04 -0.12
C TYR A 50 -6.22 2.60 -0.36
N LYS A 51 -5.78 1.45 0.18
CA LYS A 51 -4.43 0.92 -0.02
C LYS A 51 -4.15 0.54 -1.47
N ALA A 52 -5.18 0.18 -2.24
CA ALA A 52 -5.03 -0.22 -3.63
C ALA A 52 -4.56 0.92 -4.54
N ARG A 53 -4.69 2.18 -4.08
CA ARG A 53 -4.38 3.39 -4.84
C ARG A 53 -2.90 3.76 -4.87
N PHE A 54 -2.07 3.15 -4.02
CA PHE A 54 -0.63 3.40 -3.99
C PHE A 54 0.05 2.44 -4.97
N LEU A 55 0.50 2.98 -6.10
CA LEU A 55 1.05 2.23 -7.23
C LEU A 55 2.46 2.72 -7.58
N PRO A 56 3.33 1.86 -8.14
CA PRO A 56 3.11 0.42 -8.37
C PRO A 56 3.08 -0.38 -7.06
N GLN A 57 2.40 -1.53 -7.05
CA GLN A 57 2.33 -2.41 -5.89
C GLN A 57 2.53 -3.88 -6.26
N GLN A 58 3.03 -4.65 -5.30
CA GLN A 58 3.09 -6.10 -5.36
C GLN A 58 2.01 -6.69 -4.46
N ARG A 59 1.21 -7.61 -5.00
CA ARG A 59 0.15 -8.32 -4.28
C ARG A 59 0.47 -9.80 -4.27
N LEU A 60 0.48 -10.42 -3.09
CA LEU A 60 0.64 -11.86 -2.97
C LEU A 60 -0.71 -12.55 -3.20
N ALA A 61 -0.80 -13.31 -4.28
CA ALA A 61 -1.94 -14.15 -4.62
C ALA A 61 -1.54 -15.64 -4.51
N PRO A 62 -2.50 -16.59 -4.56
CA PRO A 62 -2.17 -18.02 -4.60
C PRO A 62 -1.26 -18.43 -5.76
N SER A 63 -1.29 -17.68 -6.87
CA SER A 63 -0.43 -17.88 -8.04
C SER A 63 0.97 -17.26 -7.90
N GLY A 64 1.26 -16.56 -6.80
CA GLY A 64 2.51 -15.83 -6.58
C GLY A 64 2.32 -14.32 -6.51
N TRP A 65 3.42 -13.59 -6.69
CA TRP A 65 3.42 -12.13 -6.66
C TRP A 65 2.90 -11.55 -7.98
N LEU A 66 1.96 -10.62 -7.85
CA LEU A 66 1.38 -9.87 -8.95
C LEU A 66 1.79 -8.40 -8.82
N ARG A 67 2.45 -7.88 -9.84
CA ARG A 67 2.68 -6.45 -10.01
C ARG A 67 1.41 -5.79 -10.51
N VAL A 68 0.96 -4.74 -9.84
CA VAL A 68 -0.15 -3.89 -10.29
C VAL A 68 0.38 -2.47 -10.50
N ASP A 69 0.23 -1.97 -11.73
CA ASP A 69 0.62 -0.63 -12.14
C ASP A 69 -0.60 0.30 -12.31
N ALA A 70 -0.36 1.62 -12.49
CA ALA A 70 -1.39 2.64 -12.68
C ALA A 70 -2.32 2.40 -13.90
N VAL A 71 -1.88 1.58 -14.85
CA VAL A 71 -2.63 1.26 -16.08
C VAL A 71 -3.56 0.03 -15.87
N GLY A 72 -3.59 -0.55 -14.67
CA GLY A 72 -4.45 -1.70 -14.34
C GLY A 72 -3.95 -3.05 -14.86
N SER A 73 -2.74 -3.11 -15.42
CA SER A 73 -2.10 -4.37 -15.77
C SER A 73 -1.64 -5.11 -14.51
N ALA A 74 -1.99 -6.39 -14.41
CA ALA A 74 -1.49 -7.31 -13.40
C ALA A 74 -0.55 -8.31 -14.07
N ALA A 75 0.76 -8.20 -13.82
CA ALA A 75 1.77 -9.14 -14.35
C ALA A 75 2.34 -9.99 -13.22
N LEU A 76 2.63 -11.26 -13.50
CA LEU A 76 3.42 -12.09 -12.58
C LEU A 76 4.82 -11.49 -12.46
N GLU A 77 5.24 -11.23 -11.22
CA GLU A 77 6.56 -10.67 -10.93
C GLU A 77 7.37 -11.68 -10.12
N PRO A 78 8.53 -12.14 -10.61
CA PRO A 78 9.47 -12.92 -9.82
C PRO A 78 9.94 -12.12 -8.60
N GLN A 79 10.21 -12.80 -7.49
CA GLN A 79 10.85 -12.17 -6.35
C GLN A 79 12.37 -12.17 -6.57
N ASP A 80 13.00 -10.99 -6.57
CA ASP A 80 14.45 -10.82 -6.56
C ASP A 80 15.09 -11.34 -5.25
#